data_AF-A0A9P7YNZ0-F1
#
_entry.id   AF-A0A9P7YNZ0-F1
#
_cell.length_a   1.000
_cell.length_b   1.000
_cell.length_c   1.000
_cell.angle_alpha   90.00
_cell.angle_beta   90.00
_cell.angle_gamma   90.00
#
_symmetry.space_group_name_H-M   'P 1'
#
loop_
_entity.id
_entity.type
_entity.pdbx_description
1 polymer ?
#
loop_
_entity_poly.entity_id
_entity_poly.type
_entity_poly.pdbx_seq_one_letter_code
_entity_poly.pdbx_strand_id
1 'polypeptide(L)'
;MAINFFGVGIFGEFEFWLSSIKVLIMLGLIVFTFVLACGGGPQESAPGFRYWTNPGAFAPYLAKGGPGRFLGFWNVLGSASFSFNGAELVGVTVGEAQNPRRAVPRAVKLTFFRIVFFYIILIFLLGLNVPYNSPELVSANTFGAKTISAKSSPFVVAASLAGVSTVPDIINVCLLVFTFSAANSDLYISTRALYSLAIEGNAPRIFAHTNDRGVPIYSLTLSSLLALIAFISVDVGAFETFQYFVSLVTIFGLLTWMAILISHIYFVRARRAQVVPDTSLAYVSPFGINGSFAALIFAAVILFFNGFSSFTPDPVTKERFQWRNFIVNYIGVVIFVSMAAGYKYFVGTKVWSAHEADLTSGKQKIDDDEAEFLAAEKARPVNETEERIRRWYRLTIGHFF
;
A
#
# COMPACT_ATOMS: atom_id res chain seq x y z
N MET A 1 12.01 12.93 -8.36
CA MET A 1 13.42 12.82 -8.80
C MET A 1 14.37 13.66 -7.95
N ALA A 2 14.25 14.99 -7.91
CA ALA A 2 15.19 15.87 -7.19
C ALA A 2 15.41 15.47 -5.73
N ILE A 3 14.36 15.29 -4.93
CA ILE A 3 14.46 14.86 -3.52
C ILE A 3 15.22 13.53 -3.38
N ASN A 4 14.88 12.55 -4.22
CA ASN A 4 15.52 11.23 -4.21
C ASN A 4 16.99 11.27 -4.69
N PHE A 5 17.41 12.31 -5.41
CA PHE A 5 18.78 12.49 -5.86
C PHE A 5 19.72 13.01 -4.75
N PHE A 6 19.18 13.72 -3.75
CA PHE A 6 19.97 14.33 -2.68
C PHE A 6 20.41 13.34 -1.57
N GLY A 7 20.04 12.06 -1.67
CA GLY A 7 20.52 10.99 -0.79
C GLY A 7 19.54 10.57 0.31
N VAL A 8 19.86 9.45 0.97
CA VAL A 8 18.95 8.74 1.89
C VAL A 8 18.64 9.54 3.16
N GLY A 9 19.61 10.30 3.68
CA GLY A 9 19.40 11.12 4.88
C GLY A 9 18.35 12.21 4.69
N ILE A 10 18.45 12.97 3.59
CA ILE A 10 17.47 14.03 3.24
C ILE A 10 16.10 13.41 2.95
N PHE A 11 16.05 12.28 2.25
CA PHE A 11 14.81 11.55 2.05
C PHE A 11 14.15 11.15 3.39
N GLY A 12 14.94 10.63 4.33
CA GLY A 12 14.47 10.22 5.65
C GLY A 12 13.91 11.38 6.47
N GLU A 13 14.59 12.52 6.52
CA GLU A 13 14.08 13.72 7.19
C GLU A 13 12.80 14.24 6.53
N PHE A 14 12.78 14.26 5.20
CA PHE A 14 11.62 14.73 4.45
C PHE A 14 10.39 13.84 4.66
N GLU A 15 10.57 12.52 4.61
CA GLU A 15 9.51 11.56 4.92
C GLU A 15 9.06 11.63 6.38
N PHE A 16 9.96 11.94 7.32
CA PHE A 16 9.58 12.14 8.72
C PHE A 16 8.60 13.32 8.87
N TRP A 17 8.91 14.46 8.25
CA TRP A 17 8.03 15.62 8.26
C TRP A 17 6.71 15.37 7.53
N LEU A 18 6.77 14.79 6.32
CA LEU A 18 5.57 14.45 5.56
C LEU A 18 4.69 13.43 6.30
N SER A 19 5.28 12.41 6.91
CA SER A 19 4.55 11.41 7.70
C SER A 19 3.88 12.04 8.92
N SER A 20 4.55 12.99 9.59
CA SER A 20 3.97 13.73 10.71
C SER A 20 2.76 14.56 10.27
N ILE A 21 2.87 15.27 9.14
CA ILE A 21 1.76 16.04 8.55
C ILE A 21 0.60 15.11 8.14
N LYS A 22 0.87 13.95 7.53
CA LYS A 22 -0.16 12.97 7.17
C LYS A 22 -0.97 12.52 8.37
N VAL A 23 -0.31 12.24 9.50
CA VAL A 23 -1.02 11.83 10.74
C VAL A 23 -1.93 12.94 11.23
N LEU A 24 -1.47 14.20 11.23
CA LEU A 24 -2.29 15.34 11.62
C LEU A 24 -3.52 15.51 10.70
N ILE A 25 -3.32 15.36 9.38
CA ILE A 25 -4.42 15.40 8.41
C ILE A 25 -5.41 14.25 8.67
N MET A 26 -4.94 13.01 8.88
CA MET A 26 -5.83 11.88 9.17
C MET A 26 -6.65 12.13 10.43
N LEU A 27 -6.02 12.61 11.51
CA LEU A 27 -6.73 12.99 12.74
C LEU A 27 -7.75 14.10 12.48
N GLY A 28 -7.38 15.13 11.72
CA GLY A 28 -8.28 16.20 11.32
C GLY A 28 -9.49 15.70 10.54
N LEU A 29 -9.30 14.80 9.57
CA LEU A 29 -10.38 14.21 8.78
C LEU A 29 -11.27 13.29 9.63
N ILE A 30 -10.71 12.53 10.58
CA ILE A 30 -11.49 11.71 11.51
C ILE A 30 -12.37 12.61 12.38
N VAL A 31 -11.80 13.65 13.01
CA VAL A 31 -12.56 14.58 13.85
C VAL A 31 -13.63 15.29 13.02
N PHE A 32 -13.27 15.77 11.84
CA PHE A 32 -14.20 16.44 10.93
C PHE A 32 -15.38 15.55 10.55
N THR A 33 -15.13 14.33 10.05
CA THR A 33 -16.20 13.41 9.66
C THR A 33 -17.02 12.92 10.85
N PHE A 34 -16.42 12.77 12.03
CA PHE A 34 -17.14 12.45 13.26
C PHE A 34 -18.11 13.58 13.67
N VAL A 35 -17.63 14.83 13.70
CA VAL A 35 -18.45 16.00 14.04
C VAL A 35 -19.61 16.16 13.05
N LEU A 36 -19.35 15.99 11.75
CA LEU A 36 -20.40 15.99 10.74
C LEU A 36 -21.43 14.87 10.97
N ALA A 37 -20.98 13.65 11.30
CA ALA A 37 -21.88 12.52 11.56
C ALA A 37 -22.81 12.79 12.77
N CYS A 38 -22.33 13.55 13.76
CA CYS A 38 -23.10 14.01 14.91
C CYS A 38 -23.99 15.24 14.65
N GLY A 39 -23.95 15.82 13.45
CA GLY A 39 -24.78 16.97 13.07
C GLY A 39 -24.14 18.34 13.31
N GLY A 40 -22.83 18.41 13.57
CA GLY A 40 -22.11 19.67 13.77
C GLY A 40 -21.86 20.50 12.49
N GLY A 41 -22.63 20.24 11.42
CA GLY A 41 -22.55 21.00 10.17
C GLY A 41 -23.57 22.15 10.12
N PRO A 42 -23.38 23.16 9.24
CA PRO A 42 -24.31 24.27 9.04
C PRO A 42 -25.78 23.89 8.76
N GLN A 43 -26.03 22.69 8.22
CA GLN A 43 -27.38 22.20 7.97
C GLN A 43 -28.07 21.60 9.22
N GLU A 44 -27.38 21.52 10.37
CA GLU A 44 -27.84 20.96 11.66
C GLU A 44 -28.49 19.56 11.60
N SER A 45 -28.42 18.88 10.46
CA SER A 45 -28.89 17.51 10.32
C SER A 45 -27.77 16.56 10.72
N ALA A 46 -27.99 15.72 11.73
CA ALA A 46 -27.09 14.62 12.04
C ALA A 46 -27.37 13.46 11.06
N PRO A 47 -26.49 13.18 10.08
CA PRO A 47 -26.71 12.09 9.15
C PRO A 47 -26.58 10.75 9.88
N GLY A 48 -25.73 10.61 10.90
CA GLY A 48 -25.61 9.37 11.68
C GLY A 48 -25.57 8.12 10.80
N PHE A 49 -26.46 7.16 11.03
CA PHE A 49 -26.59 5.95 10.20
C PHE A 49 -27.57 6.08 9.03
N ARG A 50 -28.07 7.28 8.72
CA ARG A 50 -29.11 7.51 7.70
C ARG A 50 -28.74 6.90 6.36
N TYR A 51 -27.53 7.16 5.87
CA TYR A 51 -27.08 6.66 4.57
C TYR A 51 -26.77 5.16 4.56
N TRP A 52 -26.45 4.58 5.72
CA TRP A 52 -26.29 3.13 5.90
C TRP A 52 -27.62 2.38 5.89
N THR A 53 -28.71 3.04 6.27
CA THR A 53 -30.07 2.49 6.18
C THR A 53 -30.71 2.78 4.81
N ASN A 54 -30.57 4.00 4.30
CA ASN A 54 -31.13 4.44 3.02
C ASN A 54 -30.17 5.46 2.35
N PRO A 55 -29.51 5.13 1.23
CA PRO A 55 -29.80 4.04 0.28
C PRO A 55 -29.29 2.64 0.70
N GLY A 56 -28.48 2.54 1.75
CA GLY A 56 -27.92 1.28 2.24
C GLY A 56 -26.39 1.25 2.20
N ALA A 57 -25.77 0.46 3.06
CA ALA A 57 -24.31 0.33 3.13
C ALA A 57 -23.68 -0.37 1.91
N PHE A 58 -24.43 -1.24 1.22
CA PHE A 58 -23.94 -2.04 0.08
C PHE A 58 -24.61 -1.61 -1.22
N ALA A 59 -23.84 -0.95 -2.08
CA ALA A 59 -24.28 -0.57 -3.42
C ALA A 59 -24.38 -1.81 -4.33
N PRO A 60 -25.50 -2.01 -5.07
CA PRO A 60 -25.58 -3.05 -6.07
C PRO A 60 -24.72 -2.72 -7.30
N TYR A 61 -24.01 -3.71 -7.84
CA TYR A 61 -23.17 -3.60 -9.02
C TYR A 61 -23.52 -4.69 -10.04
N LEU A 62 -23.72 -4.31 -11.31
CA LEU A 62 -24.05 -5.15 -12.48
C LEU A 62 -25.36 -5.98 -12.41
N ALA A 63 -25.87 -6.28 -11.22
CA ALA A 63 -27.14 -6.96 -10.98
C ALA A 63 -27.94 -6.20 -9.91
N LYS A 64 -29.24 -6.50 -9.80
CA LYS A 64 -30.11 -5.97 -8.74
C LYS A 64 -30.20 -6.95 -7.57
N GLY A 65 -30.61 -6.45 -6.40
CA GLY A 65 -30.85 -7.27 -5.21
C GLY A 65 -29.58 -7.84 -4.57
N GLY A 66 -29.71 -8.98 -3.89
CA GLY A 66 -28.61 -9.64 -3.17
C GLY A 66 -27.37 -9.95 -4.04
N PRO A 67 -27.52 -10.56 -5.24
CA PRO A 67 -26.40 -10.82 -6.13
C PRO A 67 -25.65 -9.54 -6.54
N GLY A 68 -26.38 -8.46 -6.82
CA GLY A 68 -25.78 -7.16 -7.14
C GLY A 68 -24.94 -6.60 -6.00
N ARG A 69 -25.41 -6.71 -4.76
CA ARG A 69 -24.66 -6.26 -3.58
C ARG A 69 -23.38 -7.07 -3.36
N PHE A 70 -23.43 -8.37 -3.60
CA PHE A 70 -22.25 -9.23 -3.54
C PHE A 70 -21.21 -8.85 -4.61
N LEU A 71 -21.64 -8.62 -5.85
CA LEU A 71 -20.75 -8.15 -6.92
C LEU A 71 -20.15 -6.78 -6.61
N GLY A 72 -20.91 -5.89 -5.95
CA GLY A 72 -20.40 -4.60 -5.49
C GLY A 72 -19.33 -4.74 -4.40
N PHE A 73 -19.59 -5.59 -3.42
CA PHE A 73 -18.59 -5.96 -2.41
C PHE A 73 -17.33 -6.56 -3.04
N TRP A 74 -17.49 -7.48 -3.99
CA TRP A 74 -16.38 -8.11 -4.71
C TRP A 74 -15.56 -7.09 -5.49
N ASN A 75 -16.22 -6.18 -6.21
CA ASN A 75 -15.56 -5.13 -6.98
C ASN A 75 -14.66 -4.24 -6.12
N VAL A 76 -15.08 -3.95 -4.88
CA VAL A 76 -14.30 -3.11 -3.95
C VAL A 76 -13.06 -3.84 -3.41
N LEU A 77 -13.01 -5.18 -3.43
CA LEU A 77 -11.82 -5.93 -2.97
C LEU A 77 -10.57 -5.61 -3.80
N GLY A 78 -10.72 -5.32 -5.09
CA GLY A 78 -9.61 -4.87 -5.94
C GLY A 78 -9.05 -3.53 -5.47
N SER A 79 -9.91 -2.52 -5.31
CA SER A 79 -9.52 -1.18 -4.81
C SER A 79 -9.01 -1.21 -3.36
N ALA A 80 -9.55 -2.11 -2.53
CA ALA A 80 -9.06 -2.34 -1.19
C ALA A 80 -7.64 -2.92 -1.22
N SER A 81 -7.38 -3.91 -2.09
CA SER A 81 -6.05 -4.50 -2.27
C SER A 81 -5.04 -3.45 -2.73
N PHE A 82 -5.40 -2.60 -3.70
CA PHE A 82 -4.60 -1.44 -4.10
C PHE A 82 -4.24 -0.54 -2.92
N SER A 83 -5.22 -0.22 -2.07
CA SER A 83 -5.04 0.69 -0.93
C SER A 83 -4.13 0.13 0.17
N PHE A 84 -3.92 -1.19 0.20
CA PHE A 84 -3.04 -1.88 1.15
C PHE A 84 -1.65 -2.22 0.59
N ASN A 85 -1.39 -1.96 -0.70
CA ASN A 85 -0.05 -2.03 -1.24
C ASN A 85 0.88 -1.05 -0.53
N GLY A 86 2.18 -1.38 -0.48
CA GLY A 86 3.20 -0.60 0.22
C GLY A 86 3.42 -1.02 1.68
N ALA A 87 2.65 -1.96 2.24
CA ALA A 87 2.96 -2.54 3.55
C ALA A 87 4.29 -3.34 3.52
N GLU A 88 4.68 -3.85 2.36
CA GLU A 88 5.96 -4.48 2.06
C GLU A 88 7.16 -3.51 2.14
N LEU A 89 6.93 -2.19 2.17
CA LEU A 89 7.98 -1.19 2.32
C LEU A 89 8.85 -1.40 3.57
N VAL A 90 8.23 -1.90 4.65
CA VAL A 90 8.96 -2.24 5.88
C VAL A 90 10.04 -3.27 5.58
N GLY A 91 9.80 -4.19 4.64
CA GLY A 91 10.76 -5.20 4.17
C GLY A 91 11.92 -4.60 3.36
N VAL A 92 11.63 -3.64 2.46
CA VAL A 92 12.64 -2.99 1.61
C VAL A 92 13.59 -2.12 2.43
N THR A 93 13.09 -1.51 3.50
CA THR A 93 13.86 -0.58 4.36
C THR A 93 14.62 -1.29 5.48
N VAL A 94 14.47 -2.61 5.67
CA VAL A 94 15.18 -3.37 6.71
C VAL A 94 16.70 -3.22 6.58
N GLY A 95 17.22 -3.25 5.35
CA GLY A 95 18.66 -3.15 5.09
C GLY A 95 19.28 -1.81 5.47
N GLU A 96 18.47 -0.78 5.71
CA GLU A 96 18.89 0.58 6.08
C GLU A 96 18.49 0.91 7.54
N ALA A 97 17.78 0.02 8.22
CA ALA A 97 17.26 0.26 9.56
C ALA A 97 18.34 0.07 10.65
N GLN A 98 18.41 1.00 11.59
CA GLN A 98 19.23 0.83 12.80
C GLN A 98 18.62 -0.27 13.68
N ASN A 99 19.41 -1.32 13.96
CA ASN A 99 18.97 -2.51 14.68
C ASN A 99 17.64 -3.09 14.13
N PRO A 100 17.68 -3.81 13.00
CA PRO A 100 16.48 -4.31 12.34
C PRO A 100 15.67 -5.28 13.21
N ARG A 101 16.31 -6.01 14.12
CA ARG A 101 15.65 -6.97 15.04
C ARG A 101 14.70 -6.28 16.01
N ARG A 102 14.94 -5.02 16.36
CA ARG A 102 14.03 -4.22 17.21
C ARG A 102 13.11 -3.32 16.37
N ALA A 103 13.63 -2.72 15.31
CA ALA A 103 12.90 -1.76 14.49
C ALA A 103 11.77 -2.41 13.67
N VAL A 104 12.05 -3.55 13.02
CA VAL A 104 11.11 -4.21 12.10
C VAL A 104 9.86 -4.73 12.80
N PRO A 105 9.94 -5.49 13.92
CA PRO A 105 8.74 -6.00 14.58
C PRO A 105 7.83 -4.87 15.06
N ARG A 106 8.41 -3.77 15.55
CA ARG A 106 7.67 -2.57 15.98
C ARG A 106 6.99 -1.89 14.79
N ALA A 107 7.70 -1.72 13.67
CA ALA A 107 7.15 -1.12 12.45
C ALA A 107 5.97 -1.94 11.89
N VAL A 108 6.06 -3.27 11.91
CA VAL A 108 4.98 -4.18 11.49
C VAL A 108 3.73 -4.00 12.35
N LYS A 109 3.87 -4.01 13.69
CA LYS A 109 2.75 -3.78 14.62
C LYS A 109 2.13 -2.40 14.44
N LEU A 110 2.95 -1.35 14.38
CA LEU A 110 2.50 0.02 14.13
C LEU A 110 1.71 0.13 12.82
N THR A 111 2.18 -0.53 11.76
CA THR A 111 1.50 -0.53 10.46
C THR A 111 0.13 -1.19 10.55
N PHE A 112 0.00 -2.31 11.27
CA PHE A 112 -1.28 -2.97 11.51
C PHE A 112 -2.27 -2.07 12.25
N PHE A 113 -1.86 -1.49 13.39
CA PHE A 113 -2.72 -0.60 14.16
C PHE A 113 -3.07 0.68 13.38
N ARG A 114 -2.15 1.19 12.57
CA ARG A 114 -2.41 2.31 11.67
C ARG A 114 -3.55 2.00 10.72
N ILE A 115 -3.56 0.82 10.12
CA ILE A 115 -4.63 0.37 9.22
C ILE A 115 -5.96 0.24 9.96
N VAL A 116 -5.97 -0.46 11.10
CA VAL A 116 -7.22 -0.71 11.85
C VAL A 116 -7.83 0.59 12.36
N PHE A 117 -7.03 1.47 12.97
CA PHE A 117 -7.56 2.68 13.58
C PHE A 117 -7.76 3.82 12.59
N PHE A 118 -6.77 4.15 11.75
CA PHE A 118 -6.94 5.31 10.86
C PHE A 118 -7.78 4.97 9.65
N TYR A 119 -7.58 3.82 9.00
CA TYR A 119 -8.21 3.58 7.69
C TYR A 119 -9.66 3.12 7.85
N ILE A 120 -9.91 2.14 8.72
CA ILE A 120 -11.27 1.58 8.90
C ILE A 120 -12.19 2.62 9.54
N ILE A 121 -11.76 3.30 10.61
CA ILE A 121 -12.60 4.32 11.28
C ILE A 121 -12.89 5.48 10.33
N LEU A 122 -11.88 5.97 9.60
CA LEU A 122 -12.07 7.10 8.70
C LEU A 122 -13.03 6.76 7.55
N ILE A 123 -12.89 5.58 6.92
CA ILE A 123 -13.81 5.15 5.84
C ILE A 123 -15.21 4.90 6.39
N PHE A 124 -15.32 4.31 7.59
CA PHE A 124 -16.60 4.10 8.26
C PHE A 124 -17.31 5.43 8.51
N LEU A 125 -16.65 6.41 9.14
CA LEU A 125 -17.20 7.73 9.39
C LEU A 125 -17.54 8.46 8.09
N LEU A 126 -16.69 8.35 7.06
CA LEU A 126 -16.98 8.91 5.75
C LEU A 126 -18.27 8.33 5.15
N GLY A 127 -18.48 7.01 5.24
CA GLY A 127 -19.69 6.34 4.77
C GLY A 127 -20.96 6.73 5.54
N LEU A 128 -20.85 7.22 6.77
CA LEU A 128 -21.98 7.79 7.52
C LEU A 128 -22.38 9.18 7.00
N ASN A 129 -21.46 9.90 6.37
CA ASN A 129 -21.65 11.28 5.92
C ASN A 129 -22.01 11.41 4.45
N VAL A 130 -21.70 10.40 3.61
CA VAL A 130 -21.92 10.49 2.17
C VAL A 130 -22.66 9.25 1.65
N PRO A 131 -23.81 9.43 0.99
CA PRO A 131 -24.50 8.31 0.36
C PRO A 131 -23.76 7.87 -0.91
N TYR A 132 -23.67 6.56 -1.14
CA TYR A 132 -22.96 6.02 -2.32
C TYR A 132 -23.54 6.50 -3.67
N ASN A 133 -24.79 6.96 -3.69
CA ASN A 133 -25.50 7.44 -4.87
C ASN A 133 -25.53 8.98 -4.99
N SER A 134 -24.71 9.71 -4.23
CA SER A 134 -24.63 11.18 -4.34
C SER A 134 -24.29 11.59 -5.78
N PRO A 135 -25.03 12.54 -6.40
CA PRO A 135 -24.73 13.01 -7.75
C PRO A 135 -23.29 13.52 -7.93
N GLU A 136 -22.72 14.13 -6.89
CA GLU A 136 -21.35 14.63 -6.86
C GLU A 136 -20.31 13.49 -6.88
N LEU A 137 -20.61 12.35 -6.24
CA LEU A 137 -19.78 11.14 -6.30
C LEU A 137 -19.96 10.39 -7.62
N VAL A 138 -21.18 10.33 -8.15
CA VAL A 138 -21.47 9.59 -9.38
C VAL A 138 -20.92 10.32 -10.60
N SER A 139 -21.11 11.65 -10.67
CA SER A 139 -20.57 12.48 -11.76
C SER A 139 -19.05 12.41 -11.84
N ALA A 140 -18.37 12.29 -10.70
CA ALA A 140 -16.93 12.06 -10.59
C ALA A 140 -16.43 10.73 -11.20
N ASN A 141 -17.28 9.72 -11.28
CA ASN A 141 -16.95 8.37 -11.77
C ASN A 141 -17.41 8.13 -13.23
N THR A 142 -17.70 9.21 -13.99
CA THR A 142 -18.27 9.09 -15.34
C THR A 142 -17.16 8.91 -16.39
N PHE A 143 -17.31 7.87 -17.22
CA PHE A 143 -16.42 7.56 -18.35
C PHE A 143 -16.42 8.71 -19.38
N GLY A 144 -15.24 9.18 -19.83
CA GLY A 144 -15.11 10.30 -20.77
C GLY A 144 -14.99 11.71 -20.17
N ALA A 145 -14.95 11.84 -18.83
CA ALA A 145 -14.67 13.12 -18.19
C ALA A 145 -13.21 13.55 -18.45
N LYS A 146 -13.02 14.65 -19.19
CA LYS A 146 -11.68 15.20 -19.51
C LYS A 146 -10.91 15.69 -18.26
N THR A 147 -11.60 15.96 -17.16
CA THR A 147 -11.02 16.36 -15.88
C THR A 147 -11.65 15.58 -14.74
N ILE A 148 -10.83 15.08 -13.80
CA ILE A 148 -11.33 14.63 -12.49
C ILE A 148 -11.65 15.92 -11.73
N SER A 149 -12.93 16.18 -11.47
CA SER A 149 -13.34 17.38 -10.76
C SER A 149 -12.67 17.46 -9.39
N ALA A 150 -12.20 18.64 -8.99
CA ALA A 150 -11.71 18.89 -7.63
C ALA A 150 -12.78 18.65 -6.54
N LYS A 151 -14.03 18.41 -6.95
CA LYS A 151 -15.19 18.05 -6.11
C LYS A 151 -15.43 16.54 -5.99
N SER A 152 -14.60 15.71 -6.61
CA SER A 152 -14.80 14.26 -6.71
C SER A 152 -14.41 13.47 -5.46
N SER A 153 -13.57 14.04 -4.58
CA SER A 153 -13.15 13.34 -3.36
C SER A 153 -14.33 13.14 -2.43
N PRO A 154 -14.58 11.93 -1.90
CA PRO A 154 -15.65 11.70 -0.93
C PRO A 154 -15.59 12.62 0.29
N PHE A 155 -14.39 12.99 0.75
CA PHE A 155 -14.23 13.95 1.85
C PHE A 155 -14.68 15.37 1.46
N VAL A 156 -14.42 15.77 0.23
CA VAL A 156 -14.89 17.05 -0.33
C VAL A 156 -16.40 17.03 -0.52
N VAL A 157 -16.96 15.91 -0.98
CA VAL A 157 -18.41 15.73 -1.09
C VAL A 157 -19.07 15.79 0.29
N ALA A 158 -18.50 15.14 1.31
CA ALA A 158 -18.99 15.23 2.69
C ALA A 158 -19.05 16.69 3.18
N ALA A 159 -17.98 17.45 2.96
CA ALA A 159 -17.93 18.87 3.33
C ALA A 159 -18.95 19.72 2.55
N SER A 160 -19.11 19.43 1.26
CA SER A 160 -20.05 20.14 0.38
C SER A 160 -21.50 19.85 0.76
N LEU A 161 -21.85 18.59 1.02
CA LEU A 161 -23.18 18.19 1.48
C LEU A 161 -23.51 18.81 2.85
N ALA A 162 -22.52 18.90 3.75
CA ALA A 162 -22.68 19.57 5.03
C ALA A 162 -22.83 21.11 4.91
N GLY A 163 -22.53 21.69 3.75
CA GLY A 163 -22.60 23.14 3.51
C GLY A 163 -21.38 23.92 4.01
N VAL A 164 -20.23 23.27 4.24
CA VAL A 164 -19.01 23.93 4.70
C VAL A 164 -18.16 24.35 3.50
N SER A 165 -18.08 25.65 3.22
CA SER A 165 -17.49 26.18 1.98
C SER A 165 -15.95 26.22 1.93
N THR A 166 -15.29 26.41 3.08
CA THR A 166 -13.81 26.56 3.15
C THR A 166 -13.06 25.24 3.31
N VAL A 167 -13.71 24.21 3.84
CA VAL A 167 -13.09 22.90 4.12
C VAL A 167 -12.73 22.11 2.85
N PRO A 168 -13.50 22.12 1.75
CA PRO A 168 -13.12 21.49 0.48
C PRO A 168 -11.72 21.83 -0.01
N ASP A 169 -11.33 23.11 0.03
CA ASP A 169 -10.03 23.56 -0.47
C ASP A 169 -8.90 23.06 0.43
N ILE A 170 -9.10 23.09 1.75
CA ILE A 170 -8.16 22.54 2.73
C ILE A 170 -7.97 21.04 2.51
N ILE A 171 -9.05 20.30 2.30
CA ILE A 171 -9.00 18.86 2.01
C ILE A 171 -8.21 18.60 0.72
N ASN A 172 -8.44 19.38 -0.33
CA ASN A 172 -7.70 19.23 -1.59
C ASN A 172 -6.19 19.47 -1.41
N VAL A 173 -5.79 20.52 -0.67
CA VAL A 173 -4.38 20.75 -0.32
C VAL A 173 -3.81 19.56 0.46
N CYS A 174 -4.56 19.05 1.43
CA CYS A 174 -4.15 17.87 2.19
C CYS A 174 -3.94 16.65 1.29
N LEU A 175 -4.86 16.37 0.36
CA LEU A 175 -4.75 15.26 -0.60
C LEU A 175 -3.54 15.41 -1.54
N LEU A 176 -3.18 16.64 -1.91
CA LEU A 176 -1.95 16.89 -2.68
C LEU A 176 -0.70 16.54 -1.88
N VAL A 177 -0.64 16.89 -0.58
CA VAL A 177 0.47 16.50 0.30
C VAL A 177 0.57 14.98 0.43
N PHE A 178 -0.56 14.28 0.56
CA PHE A 178 -0.59 12.82 0.58
C PHE A 178 -0.04 12.20 -0.70
N THR A 179 -0.57 12.63 -1.85
CA THR A 179 -0.17 12.13 -3.16
C THR A 179 1.31 12.39 -3.43
N PHE A 180 1.80 13.59 -3.11
CA PHE A 180 3.19 13.95 -3.30
C PHE A 180 4.14 13.08 -2.47
N SER A 181 3.80 12.85 -1.20
CA SER A 181 4.61 11.99 -0.34
C SER A 181 4.55 10.52 -0.75
N ALA A 182 3.38 10.00 -1.14
CA ALA A 182 3.27 8.64 -1.69
C ALA A 182 4.15 8.47 -2.94
N ALA A 183 4.07 9.40 -3.89
CA ALA A 183 4.90 9.37 -5.10
C ALA A 183 6.41 9.43 -4.80
N ASN A 184 6.82 10.19 -3.78
CA ASN A 184 8.21 10.26 -3.35
C ASN A 184 8.71 8.91 -2.79
N SER A 185 7.88 8.26 -1.97
CA SER A 185 8.15 6.92 -1.42
C SER A 185 8.15 5.83 -2.49
N ASP A 186 7.19 5.84 -3.43
CA ASP A 186 7.13 4.84 -4.51
C ASP A 186 8.35 4.94 -5.44
N LEU A 187 8.80 6.16 -5.74
CA LEU A 187 10.01 6.37 -6.55
C LEU A 187 11.26 5.85 -5.84
N TYR A 188 11.34 6.04 -4.52
CA TYR A 188 12.42 5.51 -3.68
C TYR A 188 12.48 3.98 -3.70
N ILE A 189 11.31 3.33 -3.60
CA ILE A 189 11.17 1.87 -3.61
C ILE A 189 11.53 1.30 -4.96
N SER A 190 10.95 1.84 -6.03
CA SER A 190 11.19 1.39 -7.40
C SER A 190 12.69 1.42 -7.74
N THR A 191 13.35 2.51 -7.36
CA THR A 191 14.79 2.72 -7.55
C THR A 191 15.63 1.64 -6.85
N ARG A 192 15.29 1.31 -5.59
CA ARG A 192 16.00 0.31 -4.78
C ARG A 192 15.73 -1.12 -5.20
N ALA A 193 14.49 -1.43 -5.57
CA ALA A 193 14.14 -2.74 -6.06
C ALA A 193 14.96 -3.07 -7.32
N LEU A 194 15.03 -2.13 -8.28
CA LEU A 194 15.80 -2.32 -9.50
C LEU A 194 17.32 -2.39 -9.24
N TYR A 195 17.83 -1.57 -8.32
CA TYR A 195 19.23 -1.63 -7.89
C TYR A 195 19.59 -2.96 -7.23
N SER A 196 18.73 -3.47 -6.33
CA SER A 196 18.94 -4.74 -5.62
C SER A 196 18.97 -5.92 -6.61
N LEU A 197 18.04 -5.92 -7.57
CA LEU A 197 18.05 -6.90 -8.66
C LEU A 197 19.36 -6.84 -9.48
N ALA A 198 19.90 -5.64 -9.72
CA ALA A 198 21.12 -5.48 -10.50
C ALA A 198 22.38 -5.96 -9.74
N ILE A 199 22.44 -5.75 -8.42
CA ILE A 199 23.52 -6.29 -7.58
C ILE A 199 23.52 -7.81 -7.55
N GLU A 200 22.33 -8.41 -7.45
CA GLU A 200 22.18 -9.86 -7.43
C GLU A 200 22.41 -10.52 -8.81
N GLY A 201 22.64 -9.72 -9.86
CA GLY A 201 22.80 -10.21 -11.24
C GLY A 201 21.48 -10.55 -11.93
N ASN A 202 20.35 -10.18 -11.34
CA ASN A 202 18.99 -10.41 -11.84
C ASN A 202 18.49 -9.29 -12.78
N ALA A 203 19.21 -8.17 -12.85
CA ALA A 203 18.97 -7.07 -13.79
C ALA A 203 20.31 -6.59 -14.42
N PRO A 204 20.28 -5.84 -15.54
CA PRO A 204 21.49 -5.33 -16.18
C PRO A 204 22.38 -4.54 -15.20
N ARG A 205 23.68 -4.82 -15.20
CA ARG A 205 24.68 -4.22 -14.28
C ARG A 205 24.72 -2.69 -14.31
N ILE A 206 24.23 -2.06 -15.38
CA ILE A 206 24.12 -0.59 -15.49
C ILE A 206 23.30 -0.02 -14.31
N PHE A 207 22.26 -0.73 -13.87
CA PHE A 207 21.40 -0.31 -12.77
C PHE A 207 22.03 -0.47 -11.39
N ALA A 208 23.17 -1.17 -11.28
CA ALA A 208 23.93 -1.30 -10.04
C ALA A 208 24.90 -0.11 -9.79
N HIS A 209 25.00 0.83 -10.73
CA HIS A 209 25.90 1.97 -10.58
C HIS A 209 25.28 3.07 -9.70
N THR A 210 26.01 3.46 -8.65
CA THR A 210 25.64 4.54 -7.72
C THR A 210 26.55 5.75 -7.87
N ASN A 211 26.02 6.95 -7.58
CA ASN A 211 26.85 8.15 -7.45
C ASN A 211 27.61 8.19 -6.11
N ASP A 212 28.41 9.24 -5.92
CA ASP A 212 29.20 9.48 -4.70
C ASP A 212 28.37 9.55 -3.41
N ARG A 213 27.05 9.73 -3.53
CA ARG A 213 26.09 9.80 -2.42
C ARG A 213 25.34 8.48 -2.19
N GLY A 214 25.71 7.42 -2.92
CA GLY A 214 25.08 6.10 -2.81
C GLY A 214 23.73 5.97 -3.50
N VAL A 215 23.34 6.92 -4.36
CA VAL A 215 22.05 6.90 -5.09
C VAL A 215 22.24 6.22 -6.46
N PRO A 216 21.46 5.17 -6.80
CA PRO A 216 21.54 4.51 -8.09
C PRO A 216 20.85 5.33 -9.19
N ILE A 217 21.62 6.21 -9.84
CA ILE A 217 21.12 7.24 -10.77
C ILE A 217 20.38 6.63 -11.96
N TYR A 218 20.91 5.56 -12.57
CA TYR A 218 20.28 4.96 -13.76
C TYR A 218 18.93 4.33 -13.41
N SER A 219 18.83 3.67 -12.26
CA SER A 219 17.58 3.12 -11.75
C SER A 219 16.57 4.23 -11.47
N LEU A 220 16.99 5.30 -10.77
CA LEU A 220 16.15 6.47 -10.50
C LEU A 220 15.65 7.15 -11.78
N THR A 221 16.51 7.25 -12.79
CA THR A 221 16.19 7.88 -14.07
C THR A 221 15.17 7.05 -14.83
N LEU A 222 15.37 5.73 -14.93
CA LEU A 222 14.40 4.85 -15.59
C LEU A 222 13.03 4.89 -14.89
N SER A 223 12.99 4.78 -13.56
CA SER A 223 11.74 4.87 -12.80
C SER A 223 11.05 6.22 -13.00
N SER A 224 11.80 7.32 -13.09
CA SER A 224 11.25 8.65 -13.37
C SER A 224 10.73 8.79 -14.80
N LEU A 225 11.40 8.18 -15.80
CA LEU A 225 10.95 8.18 -17.19
C LEU A 225 9.65 7.40 -17.37
N LEU A 226 9.49 6.26 -16.68
CA LEU A 226 8.24 5.50 -16.72
C LEU A 226 7.05 6.28 -16.14
N ALA A 227 7.28 7.21 -15.21
CA ALA A 227 6.22 8.09 -14.72
C ALA A 227 5.65 9.02 -15.82
N LEU A 228 6.41 9.29 -16.89
CA LEU A 228 5.93 10.08 -18.04
C LEU A 228 4.81 9.38 -18.82
N ILE A 229 4.63 8.06 -18.65
CA ILE A 229 3.49 7.32 -19.23
C ILE A 229 2.15 7.90 -18.72
N ALA A 230 2.14 8.58 -17.57
CA ALA A 230 0.97 9.29 -17.07
C ALA A 230 0.42 10.33 -18.06
N PHE A 231 1.23 10.86 -18.99
CA PHE A 231 0.78 11.80 -20.02
C PHE A 231 -0.17 11.20 -21.05
N ILE A 232 -0.38 9.88 -21.07
CA ILE A 232 -1.49 9.25 -21.83
C ILE A 232 -2.85 9.84 -21.41
N SER A 233 -2.95 10.39 -20.20
CA SER A 233 -4.15 11.09 -19.72
C SER A 233 -4.59 12.27 -20.58
N VAL A 234 -3.69 12.84 -21.39
CA VAL A 234 -4.00 13.96 -22.29
C VAL A 234 -4.95 13.51 -23.41
N ASP A 235 -4.83 12.27 -23.87
CA ASP A 235 -5.63 11.71 -24.97
C ASP A 235 -6.85 10.94 -24.44
N VAL A 236 -6.61 10.02 -23.49
CA VAL A 236 -7.62 9.08 -22.96
C VAL A 236 -8.46 9.70 -21.84
N GLY A 237 -7.97 10.77 -21.21
CA GLY A 237 -8.61 11.39 -20.04
C GLY A 237 -8.04 10.89 -18.71
N ALA A 238 -8.10 11.77 -17.69
CA ALA A 238 -7.44 11.55 -16.41
C ALA A 238 -8.05 10.41 -15.58
N PHE A 239 -9.39 10.31 -15.54
CA PHE A 239 -10.07 9.28 -14.76
C PHE A 239 -9.80 7.87 -15.31
N GLU A 240 -9.92 7.69 -16.63
CA GLU A 240 -9.69 6.41 -17.29
C GLU A 240 -8.23 5.98 -17.16
N THR A 241 -7.29 6.90 -17.38
CA THR A 241 -5.85 6.64 -17.18
C THR A 241 -5.55 6.25 -15.74
N PHE A 242 -6.16 6.92 -14.76
CA PHE A 242 -6.04 6.57 -13.35
C PHE A 242 -6.55 5.15 -13.07
N GLN A 243 -7.72 4.78 -13.59
CA GLN A 243 -8.27 3.42 -13.44
C GLN A 243 -7.37 2.35 -14.05
N TYR A 244 -6.76 2.62 -15.21
CA TYR A 244 -5.78 1.73 -15.81
C TYR A 244 -4.58 1.50 -14.91
N PHE A 245 -4.02 2.55 -14.31
CA PHE A 245 -2.91 2.41 -13.37
C PHE A 245 -3.31 1.73 -12.06
N VAL A 246 -4.49 2.06 -11.50
CA VAL A 246 -4.99 1.38 -10.29
C VAL A 246 -5.11 -0.12 -10.55
N SER A 247 -5.71 -0.54 -11.67
CA SER A 247 -5.83 -1.96 -12.01
C SER A 247 -4.46 -2.62 -12.17
N LEU A 248 -3.56 -1.99 -12.92
CA LEU A 248 -2.20 -2.51 -13.15
C LEU A 248 -1.41 -2.66 -11.84
N VAL A 249 -1.43 -1.65 -10.97
CA VAL A 249 -0.78 -1.69 -9.65
C VAL A 249 -1.43 -2.71 -8.74
N THR A 250 -2.75 -2.89 -8.79
CA THR A 250 -3.46 -3.93 -8.03
C THR A 250 -2.94 -5.32 -8.40
N ILE A 251 -2.83 -5.62 -9.70
CA ILE A 251 -2.37 -6.92 -10.21
C ILE A 251 -0.93 -7.19 -9.80
N PHE A 252 -0.02 -6.24 -10.05
CA PHE A 252 1.39 -6.41 -9.69
C PHE A 252 1.60 -6.46 -8.17
N GLY A 253 0.82 -5.70 -7.40
CA GLY A 253 0.82 -5.76 -5.94
C GLY A 253 0.41 -7.14 -5.43
N LEU A 254 -0.71 -7.69 -5.93
CA LEU A 254 -1.16 -9.04 -5.58
C LEU A 254 -0.13 -10.10 -5.95
N LEU A 255 0.46 -10.03 -7.15
CA LEU A 255 1.51 -10.95 -7.58
C LEU A 255 2.76 -10.87 -6.70
N THR A 256 3.14 -9.66 -6.29
CA THR A 256 4.25 -9.43 -5.35
C THR A 256 3.96 -10.06 -3.99
N TRP A 257 2.75 -9.86 -3.45
CA TRP A 257 2.33 -10.48 -2.20
C TRP A 257 2.24 -12.00 -2.30
N MET A 258 1.76 -12.54 -3.42
CA MET A 258 1.79 -13.99 -3.67
C MET A 258 3.24 -14.52 -3.65
N ALA A 259 4.19 -13.83 -4.28
CA ALA A 259 5.60 -14.20 -4.23
C ALA A 259 6.17 -14.15 -2.80
N ILE A 260 5.87 -13.10 -2.03
CA ILE A 260 6.26 -12.98 -0.61
C ILE A 260 5.68 -14.14 0.21
N LEU A 261 4.40 -14.46 0.03
CA LEU A 261 3.72 -15.54 0.76
C LEU A 261 4.30 -16.91 0.41
N ILE A 262 4.58 -17.17 -0.86
CA ILE A 262 5.26 -18.38 -1.30
C ILE A 262 6.65 -18.45 -0.66
N SER A 263 7.46 -17.40 -0.74
CA SER A 263 8.79 -17.35 -0.11
C SER A 263 8.72 -17.60 1.39
N HIS A 264 7.73 -17.03 2.10
CA HIS A 264 7.53 -17.28 3.52
C HIS A 264 7.14 -18.74 3.81
N ILE A 265 6.30 -19.38 2.98
CA ILE A 265 5.95 -20.80 3.10
C ILE A 265 7.21 -21.68 2.95
N TYR A 266 8.04 -21.41 1.95
CA TYR A 266 9.31 -22.12 1.75
C TYR A 266 10.29 -21.87 2.90
N PHE A 267 10.40 -20.64 3.39
CA PHE A 267 11.23 -20.29 4.55
C PHE A 267 10.82 -21.05 5.81
N VAL A 268 9.52 -21.10 6.14
CA VAL A 268 9.04 -21.84 7.32
C VAL A 268 9.29 -23.35 7.16
N ARG A 269 9.14 -23.90 5.95
CA ARG A 269 9.45 -25.31 5.67
C ARG A 269 10.94 -25.62 5.83
N ALA A 270 11.82 -24.78 5.27
CA ALA A 270 13.27 -24.91 5.41
C ALA A 270 13.73 -24.84 6.86
N ARG A 271 13.24 -23.85 7.61
CA ARG A 271 13.51 -23.70 9.04
C ARG A 271 13.15 -24.94 9.85
N ARG A 272 11.94 -25.48 9.63
CA ARG A 272 11.46 -26.68 10.33
C ARG A 272 12.27 -27.91 9.95
N ALA A 273 12.66 -28.04 8.68
CA ALA A 273 13.50 -29.14 8.19
C ALA A 273 14.93 -29.10 8.75
N GLN A 274 15.45 -27.90 9.06
CA GLN A 274 16.78 -27.68 9.65
C GLN A 274 16.76 -27.48 11.17
N VAL A 275 15.62 -27.70 11.83
CA VAL A 275 15.45 -27.65 13.30
C VAL A 275 15.85 -26.29 13.91
N VAL A 276 15.64 -25.19 13.18
CA VAL A 276 15.87 -23.84 13.72
C VAL A 276 14.61 -23.41 14.51
N PRO A 277 14.73 -23.12 15.82
CA PRO A 277 13.58 -22.85 16.68
C PRO A 277 12.99 -21.45 16.46
N ASP A 278 11.70 -21.29 16.75
CA ASP A 278 10.98 -20.01 16.64
C ASP A 278 11.57 -18.91 17.54
N THR A 279 12.21 -19.29 18.65
CA THR A 279 12.90 -18.39 19.58
C THR A 279 14.12 -17.71 18.96
N SER A 280 14.65 -18.20 17.85
CA SER A 280 15.78 -17.57 17.15
C SER A 280 15.34 -16.39 16.26
N LEU A 281 14.04 -16.15 16.11
CA LEU A 281 13.49 -15.10 15.27
C LEU A 281 13.10 -13.89 16.11
N ALA A 282 13.45 -12.69 15.62
CA ALA A 282 13.01 -11.44 16.23
C ALA A 282 11.49 -11.21 16.10
N TYR A 283 10.85 -11.85 15.11
CA TYR A 283 9.40 -11.80 14.92
C TYR A 283 8.89 -13.12 14.34
N VAL A 284 7.80 -13.61 14.93
CA VAL A 284 7.08 -14.79 14.47
C VAL A 284 5.67 -14.36 14.09
N SER A 285 5.22 -14.76 12.90
CA SER A 285 3.88 -14.43 12.43
C SER A 285 2.81 -15.13 13.29
N PRO A 286 1.78 -14.42 13.80
CA PRO A 286 0.78 -15.00 14.70
C PRO A 286 0.04 -16.21 14.13
N PHE A 287 -0.25 -16.19 12.81
CA PHE A 287 -0.95 -17.26 12.11
C PHE A 287 -0.02 -18.26 11.41
N GLY A 288 1.31 -18.06 11.52
CA GLY A 288 2.33 -18.93 10.96
C GLY A 288 2.13 -19.26 9.47
N ILE A 289 2.45 -20.49 9.11
CA ILE A 289 2.34 -21.01 7.73
C ILE A 289 0.90 -21.12 7.24
N ASN A 290 -0.05 -21.42 8.14
CA ASN A 290 -1.46 -21.59 7.77
C ASN A 290 -2.08 -20.25 7.34
N GLY A 291 -1.73 -19.16 8.04
CA GLY A 291 -2.10 -17.81 7.63
C GLY A 291 -1.55 -17.45 6.25
N SER A 292 -0.32 -17.87 5.93
CA SER A 292 0.26 -17.65 4.60
C SER A 292 -0.48 -18.41 3.50
N PHE A 293 -0.90 -19.65 3.74
CA PHE A 293 -1.71 -20.40 2.78
C PHE A 293 -3.09 -19.77 2.56
N ALA A 294 -3.77 -19.37 3.64
CA ALA A 294 -5.07 -18.72 3.54
C ALA A 294 -4.98 -17.40 2.76
N ALA A 295 -3.98 -16.56 3.08
CA ALA A 295 -3.73 -15.31 2.36
C ALA A 295 -3.37 -15.54 0.89
N LEU A 296 -2.58 -16.59 0.59
CA LEU A 296 -2.18 -16.92 -0.79
C LEU A 296 -3.39 -17.34 -1.63
N ILE A 297 -4.26 -18.19 -1.08
CA ILE A 297 -5.50 -18.59 -1.74
C ILE A 297 -6.38 -17.36 -1.98
N PHE A 298 -6.55 -16.51 -0.97
CA PHE A 298 -7.39 -15.32 -1.08
C PHE A 298 -6.85 -14.33 -2.13
N ALA A 299 -5.55 -14.07 -2.14
CA ALA A 299 -4.89 -13.24 -3.14
C ALA A 299 -5.06 -13.82 -4.56
N ALA A 300 -4.91 -15.14 -4.72
CA ALA A 300 -5.11 -15.82 -6.00
C ALA A 300 -6.56 -15.72 -6.50
N VAL A 301 -7.54 -15.86 -5.62
CA VAL A 301 -8.97 -15.72 -5.97
C VAL A 301 -9.28 -14.28 -6.37
N ILE A 302 -8.80 -13.28 -5.62
CA ILE A 302 -8.97 -11.86 -6.00
C ILE A 302 -8.34 -11.61 -7.36
N LEU A 303 -7.11 -12.06 -7.58
CA LEU A 303 -6.40 -11.90 -8.86
C LEU A 303 -7.16 -12.52 -10.02
N PHE A 304 -7.67 -13.75 -9.85
CA PHE A 304 -8.42 -14.46 -10.88
C PHE A 304 -9.72 -13.73 -11.25
N PHE A 305 -10.48 -13.28 -10.26
CA PHE A 305 -11.75 -12.60 -10.47
C PHE A 305 -11.64 -11.07 -10.59
N ASN A 306 -10.44 -10.48 -10.58
CA ASN A 306 -10.28 -9.02 -10.65
C ASN A 306 -10.91 -8.44 -11.94
N GLY A 307 -10.76 -9.16 -13.06
CA GLY A 307 -11.33 -8.77 -14.36
C GLY A 307 -12.72 -9.31 -14.65
N PHE A 308 -13.50 -9.74 -13.65
CA PHE A 308 -14.82 -10.35 -13.89
C PHE A 308 -15.79 -9.44 -14.64
N SER A 309 -15.70 -8.12 -14.42
CA SER A 309 -16.54 -7.12 -15.08
C SER A 309 -16.35 -7.11 -16.60
N SER A 310 -15.17 -7.50 -17.10
CA SER A 310 -14.89 -7.60 -18.54
C SER A 310 -15.74 -8.64 -19.27
N PHE A 311 -16.29 -9.61 -18.54
CA PHE A 311 -17.18 -10.66 -19.07
C PHE A 311 -18.67 -10.30 -18.96
N THR A 312 -18.99 -9.11 -18.46
CA THR A 312 -20.36 -8.62 -18.37
C THR A 312 -20.65 -7.58 -19.44
N PRO A 313 -21.89 -7.52 -19.97
CA PRO A 313 -22.24 -6.55 -20.97
C PRO A 313 -21.98 -5.12 -20.49
N ASP A 314 -21.29 -4.33 -21.31
CA ASP A 314 -21.05 -2.93 -20.99
C ASP A 314 -22.38 -2.17 -20.84
N PRO A 315 -22.57 -1.39 -19.77
CA PRO A 315 -23.81 -0.65 -19.55
C PRO A 315 -24.14 0.38 -20.64
N VAL A 316 -23.13 0.88 -21.34
CA VAL A 316 -23.20 1.97 -22.34
C VAL A 316 -23.11 1.42 -23.76
N THR A 317 -22.04 0.68 -24.09
CA THR A 317 -21.80 0.17 -25.45
C THR A 317 -22.56 -1.12 -25.73
N LYS A 318 -23.09 -1.78 -24.69
CA LYS A 318 -23.75 -3.10 -24.74
C LYS A 318 -22.88 -4.21 -25.33
N GLU A 319 -21.57 -3.98 -25.46
CA GLU A 319 -20.62 -5.01 -25.86
C GLU A 319 -20.62 -6.13 -24.83
N ARG A 320 -20.81 -7.37 -25.27
CA ARG A 320 -20.87 -8.54 -24.38
C ARG A 320 -19.52 -8.87 -23.73
N PHE A 321 -18.42 -8.45 -24.36
CA PHE A 321 -17.06 -8.69 -23.87
C PHE A 321 -16.20 -7.44 -24.06
N GLN A 322 -15.72 -6.89 -22.96
CA GLN A 322 -14.94 -5.66 -22.93
C GLN A 322 -13.45 -6.00 -23.02
N TRP A 323 -12.95 -6.21 -24.25
CA TRP A 323 -11.60 -6.71 -24.49
C TRP A 323 -10.49 -5.79 -23.94
N ARG A 324 -10.70 -4.46 -23.94
CA ARG A 324 -9.74 -3.49 -23.37
C ARG A 324 -9.56 -3.72 -21.87
N ASN A 325 -10.68 -3.79 -21.14
CA ASN A 325 -10.68 -4.06 -19.70
C ASN A 325 -10.12 -5.44 -19.39
N PHE A 326 -10.41 -6.45 -20.22
CA PHE A 326 -9.80 -7.77 -20.08
C PHE A 326 -8.26 -7.71 -20.21
N ILE A 327 -7.73 -7.05 -21.23
CA ILE A 327 -6.28 -6.91 -21.39
C ILE A 327 -5.69 -6.18 -20.19
N VAL A 328 -6.21 -5.01 -19.80
CA VAL A 328 -5.67 -4.24 -18.68
C VAL A 328 -5.70 -5.06 -17.37
N ASN A 329 -6.78 -5.81 -17.13
CA ASN A 329 -6.96 -6.57 -15.89
C ASN A 329 -6.14 -7.87 -15.81
N TYR A 330 -5.59 -8.37 -16.92
CA TYR A 330 -4.86 -9.65 -16.95
C TYR A 330 -3.45 -9.58 -17.57
N ILE A 331 -3.08 -8.49 -18.24
CA ILE A 331 -1.76 -8.34 -18.88
C ILE A 331 -0.62 -8.46 -17.87
N GLY A 332 -0.80 -7.94 -16.65
CA GLY A 332 0.21 -8.05 -15.60
C GLY A 332 0.52 -9.50 -15.21
N VAL A 333 -0.47 -10.39 -15.25
CA VAL A 333 -0.26 -11.83 -15.00
C VAL A 333 0.55 -12.47 -16.12
N VAL A 334 0.24 -12.15 -17.38
CA VAL A 334 0.98 -12.66 -18.54
C VAL A 334 2.43 -12.17 -18.52
N ILE A 335 2.64 -10.89 -18.21
CA ILE A 335 3.98 -10.30 -18.07
C ILE A 335 4.74 -11.01 -16.95
N PHE A 336 4.14 -11.17 -15.78
CA PHE A 336 4.80 -11.82 -14.65
C PHE A 336 5.18 -13.28 -14.94
N VAL A 337 4.25 -14.07 -15.49
CA VAL A 337 4.51 -15.48 -15.83
C VAL A 337 5.57 -15.58 -16.94
N SER A 338 5.51 -14.73 -17.96
CA SER A 338 6.50 -14.74 -19.04
C SER A 338 7.90 -14.32 -18.55
N MET A 339 8.00 -13.32 -17.66
CA MET A 339 9.26 -12.94 -17.03
C MET A 339 9.80 -14.03 -16.12
N ALA A 340 8.95 -14.64 -15.28
CA ALA A 340 9.37 -15.71 -14.38
C ALA A 340 9.80 -16.98 -15.14
N ALA A 341 9.03 -17.38 -16.16
CA ALA A 341 9.36 -18.52 -17.02
C ALA A 341 10.60 -18.24 -17.87
N GLY A 342 10.71 -17.04 -18.45
CA GLY A 342 11.88 -16.60 -19.21
C GLY A 342 13.14 -16.62 -18.36
N TYR A 343 13.10 -16.02 -17.17
CA TYR A 343 14.23 -16.04 -16.24
C TYR A 343 14.62 -17.47 -15.85
N LYS A 344 13.65 -18.33 -15.54
CA LYS A 344 13.92 -19.74 -15.23
C LYS A 344 14.54 -20.49 -16.41
N TYR A 345 14.08 -20.22 -17.63
CA TYR A 345 14.60 -20.86 -18.85
C TYR A 345 16.03 -20.41 -19.18
N PHE A 346 16.32 -19.11 -19.12
CA PHE A 346 17.64 -18.57 -19.46
C PHE A 346 18.70 -18.80 -18.36
N VAL A 347 18.32 -18.70 -17.09
CA VAL A 347 19.25 -18.83 -15.95
C VAL A 347 19.34 -20.27 -15.43
N GLY A 348 18.34 -21.12 -15.74
CA GLY A 348 18.35 -22.53 -15.33
C GLY A 348 18.22 -22.73 -13.83
N THR A 349 17.46 -21.86 -13.14
CA THR A 349 17.33 -21.92 -11.68
C THR A 349 16.64 -23.20 -11.19
N LYS A 350 17.17 -23.75 -10.10
CA LYS A 350 16.63 -24.95 -9.43
C LYS A 350 15.85 -24.56 -8.19
N VAL A 351 14.78 -25.30 -7.90
CA VAL A 351 14.06 -25.17 -6.63
C VAL A 351 14.88 -25.91 -5.58
N TRP A 352 15.38 -25.18 -4.58
CA TRP A 352 16.15 -25.74 -3.48
C TRP A 352 15.28 -26.62 -2.58
N SER A 353 15.84 -27.74 -2.11
CA SER A 353 15.17 -28.55 -1.10
C SER A 353 15.17 -27.83 0.26
N ALA A 354 14.22 -28.17 1.13
CA ALA A 354 14.09 -27.52 2.44
C ALA A 354 15.36 -27.69 3.32
N HIS A 355 16.10 -28.78 3.14
CA HIS A 355 17.33 -29.05 3.91
C HIS A 355 18.56 -28.32 3.36
N GLU A 356 18.57 -27.97 2.07
CA GLU A 356 19.71 -27.30 1.41
C GLU A 356 19.55 -25.78 1.34
N ALA A 357 18.37 -25.26 1.68
CA ALA A 357 18.11 -23.82 1.67
C ALA A 357 19.02 -23.09 2.66
N ASP A 358 19.70 -22.05 2.20
CA ASP A 358 20.59 -21.26 3.03
C ASP A 358 19.81 -20.32 3.97
N LEU A 359 19.98 -20.51 5.27
CA LEU A 359 19.38 -19.69 6.33
C LEU A 359 20.40 -18.85 7.10
N THR A 360 21.68 -18.89 6.69
CA THR A 360 22.80 -18.37 7.49
C THR A 360 23.59 -17.26 6.80
N SER A 361 23.65 -17.23 5.46
CA SER A 361 24.38 -16.18 4.76
C SER A 361 23.87 -14.78 5.07
N GLY A 362 24.79 -13.85 5.28
CA GLY A 362 24.48 -12.45 5.64
C GLY A 362 23.98 -12.25 7.08
N LYS A 363 23.70 -13.31 7.84
CA LYS A 363 23.23 -13.20 9.23
C LYS A 363 24.28 -12.57 10.15
N GLN A 364 25.54 -12.94 9.99
CA GLN A 364 26.62 -12.51 10.89
C GLN A 364 26.76 -10.98 10.92
N LYS A 365 26.66 -10.30 9.78
CA LYS A 365 26.69 -8.84 9.72
C LYS A 365 25.59 -8.21 10.59
N ILE A 366 24.38 -8.78 10.55
CA ILE A 366 23.25 -8.31 11.36
C ILE A 366 23.46 -8.61 12.85
N ASP A 367 24.08 -9.75 13.18
CA ASP A 367 24.45 -10.09 14.56
C ASP A 367 25.48 -9.08 15.12
N ASP A 368 26.48 -8.72 14.32
CA ASP A 368 27.52 -7.75 14.68
C ASP A 368 26.93 -6.34 14.86
N ASP A 369 26.10 -5.88 13.91
CA ASP A 369 25.42 -4.58 13.96
C ASP A 369 24.49 -4.47 15.20
N GLU A 370 23.82 -5.56 15.57
CA GLU A 370 23.00 -5.61 16.79
C GLU A 370 23.85 -5.53 18.06
N ALA A 371 24.97 -6.25 18.10
CA ALA A 371 25.88 -6.25 19.24
C ALA A 371 26.46 -4.84 19.47
N GLU A 372 26.89 -4.16 18.40
CA GLU A 372 27.37 -2.79 18.45
C GLU A 372 26.28 -1.83 18.94
N PHE A 373 25.06 -1.94 18.40
CA PHE A 373 23.94 -1.11 18.83
C PHE A 373 23.62 -1.28 20.33
N LEU A 374 23.59 -2.53 20.81
CA LEU A 374 23.32 -2.83 22.22
C LEU A 374 24.45 -2.34 23.13
N ALA A 375 25.71 -2.42 22.69
CA ALA A 375 26.84 -1.86 23.41
C ALA A 375 26.74 -0.33 23.51
N ALA A 376 26.39 0.35 22.41
CA ALA A 376 26.17 1.79 22.38
C ALA A 376 24.97 2.22 23.25
N GLU A 377 23.87 1.45 23.26
CA GLU A 377 22.71 1.71 24.13
C GLU A 377 23.06 1.60 25.61
N LYS A 378 23.92 0.63 26.00
CA LYS A 378 24.43 0.49 27.37
C LYS A 378 25.42 1.60 27.77
N ALA A 379 26.18 2.12 26.80
CA ALA A 379 27.17 3.17 27.03
C ALA A 379 26.56 4.59 27.07
N ARG A 380 25.31 4.76 26.62
CA ARG A 380 24.64 6.07 26.65
C ARG A 380 24.37 6.51 28.10
N PRO A 381 24.74 7.74 28.49
CA PRO A 381 24.44 8.27 29.81
C PRO A 381 22.93 8.32 30.02
N VAL A 382 22.48 7.80 31.15
CA VAL A 382 21.06 7.70 31.48
C VAL A 382 20.53 9.09 31.85
N ASN A 383 19.67 9.65 30.99
CA ASN A 383 18.92 10.85 31.31
C ASN A 383 17.60 10.45 31.98
N GLU A 384 17.43 10.78 33.27
CA GLU A 384 16.26 10.42 34.09
C GLU A 384 14.92 10.86 33.46
N THR A 385 14.93 11.99 32.74
CA THR A 385 13.74 12.50 32.04
C THR A 385 13.38 11.60 30.86
N GLU A 386 14.38 11.15 30.11
CA GLU A 386 14.20 10.25 28.96
C GLU A 386 13.78 8.85 29.43
N GLU A 387 14.28 8.38 30.58
CA GLU A 387 13.82 7.14 31.19
C GLU A 387 12.38 7.19 31.67
N ARG A 388 11.95 8.30 32.29
CA ARG A 388 10.54 8.49 32.66
C ARG A 388 9.63 8.44 31.43
N ILE A 389 10.03 9.08 30.33
CA ILE A 389 9.27 9.06 29.07
C ILE A 389 9.27 7.65 28.46
N ARG A 390 10.41 6.96 28.41
CA ARG A 390 10.50 5.57 27.93
C ARG A 390 9.71 4.59 28.80
N ARG A 391 9.66 4.81 30.11
CA ARG A 391 8.91 4.00 31.07
C ARG A 391 7.41 4.24 30.92
N TRP A 392 6.99 5.50 30.81
CA TRP A 392 5.61 5.84 30.49
C TRP A 392 5.19 5.23 29.15
N TYR A 393 5.99 5.43 28.09
CA TYR A 393 5.74 4.82 26.79
C TYR A 393 5.62 3.30 26.89
N ARG A 394 6.55 2.61 27.56
CA ARG A 394 6.47 1.14 27.75
C ARG A 394 5.21 0.68 28.51
N LEU A 395 4.76 1.46 29.49
CA LEU A 395 3.64 1.10 30.37
C LEU A 395 2.26 1.48 29.81
N THR A 396 2.15 2.48 28.93
CA THR A 396 0.87 2.95 28.38
C THR A 396 0.65 2.51 26.93
N ILE A 397 1.57 2.91 26.05
CA ILE A 397 1.41 2.86 24.60
C ILE A 397 2.18 1.66 24.02
N GLY A 398 3.33 1.31 24.57
CA GLY A 398 4.25 0.27 24.08
C GLY A 398 3.81 -1.18 24.32
N HIS A 399 2.64 -1.41 24.93
CA HIS A 399 1.97 -2.72 24.86
C HIS A 399 0.99 -2.80 23.69
N PHE A 400 0.48 -1.65 23.22
CA PHE A 400 -0.32 -1.53 22.01
C PHE A 400 0.54 -1.37 20.75
N PHE A 401 1.84 -1.04 20.85
CA PHE A 401 2.75 -0.84 19.72
C PHE A 401 4.09 -1.53 19.97
#